data_AF-A0A8H7TI83-F1
#
_entry.id   AF-A0A8H7TI83-F1
#
_cell.length_a   1.000
_cell.length_b   1.000
_cell.length_c   1.000
_cell.angle_alpha   90.00
_cell.angle_beta   90.00
_cell.angle_gamma   90.00
#
_symmetry.space_group_name_H-M   'P 1'
#
loop_
_entity.id
_entity.type
_entity.pdbx_description
1 polymer ?
#
loop_
_entity_poly.entity_id
_entity_poly.type
_entity_poly.pdbx_seq_one_letter_code
_entity_poly.pdbx_strand_id
1 'polypeptide(L)'
;MYLWFSGSQAIPKAFLKVQVIEFEPSAYKSAREVIVTDYYRRSILVVPNRRLALDPRNLPSVEDVIQIFSLSREGTRPSLGPFSGLQKAVQKFVESYCDRRSDMPMKSLLSSITRLQLLFGMYRIIPCTIGTPESDEGELASFTMTAQIRLLVCKELRSVETQVFSALDNLVYDQVNIGRENPLAVWACLWTLLFIYKDHMIYTRSTLPEYDISPMIHASRFQLNQHLYNTLTSVYAALYNSTSPLTLDWRTEEISSLLDRDPELIRLFCDIKTEMFWFYAIKDSLLEEDTLFKSLIIENESKLIRAHIKAAKRKGIL
;
A
#
# COMPACT_ATOMS: atom_id res chain seq x y z
N MET A 1 2.90 -5.45 29.34
CA MET A 1 1.88 -4.92 28.42
C MET A 1 2.06 -5.59 27.07
N TYR A 2 0.99 -5.78 26.32
CA TYR A 2 1.04 -6.38 24.99
C TYR A 2 0.52 -5.38 23.96
N LEU A 3 1.22 -5.28 22.82
CA LEU A 3 0.76 -4.54 21.65
C LEU A 3 0.04 -5.47 20.69
N TRP A 4 -0.98 -4.94 20.05
CA TRP A 4 -1.78 -5.62 19.03
C TRP A 4 -2.15 -4.64 17.93
N PHE A 5 -2.13 -5.07 16.67
CA PHE A 5 -2.52 -4.22 15.54
C PHE A 5 -3.88 -4.66 15.01
N SER A 6 -4.95 -4.07 15.54
CA SER A 6 -6.32 -4.48 15.18
C SER A 6 -6.74 -4.00 13.79
N GLY A 7 -7.26 -4.93 12.97
CA GLY A 7 -7.98 -4.66 11.72
C GLY A 7 -9.47 -5.06 11.76
N SER A 8 -9.86 -6.05 12.57
CA SER A 8 -11.23 -6.44 12.93
C SER A 8 -11.22 -7.65 13.87
N GLN A 9 -12.36 -7.96 14.50
CA GLN A 9 -12.53 -9.03 15.49
C GLN A 9 -12.33 -10.48 14.98
N ALA A 10 -12.26 -10.74 13.66
CA ALA A 10 -12.33 -12.10 13.10
C ALA A 10 -10.98 -12.82 12.88
N ILE A 11 -9.86 -12.31 13.41
CA ILE A 11 -8.48 -12.79 13.08
C ILE A 11 -7.79 -13.27 14.36
N PRO A 12 -6.92 -14.31 14.32
CA PRO A 12 -6.09 -14.67 15.46
C PRO A 12 -5.35 -13.45 16.00
N LYS A 13 -5.58 -13.12 17.27
CA LYS A 13 -4.92 -11.98 17.92
C LYS A 13 -3.45 -12.34 18.12
N ALA A 14 -2.55 -11.70 17.36
CA ALA A 14 -1.11 -11.78 17.60
C ALA A 14 -0.65 -10.60 18.47
N PHE A 15 0.21 -10.91 19.44
CA PHE A 15 0.61 -9.96 20.48
C PHE A 15 2.12 -9.80 20.56
N LEU A 16 2.58 -8.56 20.67
CA LEU A 16 3.97 -8.24 20.95
C LEU A 16 4.10 -7.84 22.42
N LYS A 17 4.80 -8.64 23.22
CA LYS A 17 5.10 -8.29 24.61
C LYS A 17 6.10 -7.14 24.64
N VAL A 18 5.74 -6.05 25.32
CA VAL A 18 6.60 -4.87 25.45
C VAL A 18 6.77 -4.43 26.89
N GLN A 19 7.92 -3.84 27.17
CA GLN A 19 8.18 -3.13 28.42
C GLN A 19 7.76 -1.67 28.27
N VAL A 20 7.00 -1.19 29.25
CA VAL A 20 6.48 0.18 29.26
C VAL A 20 6.90 0.89 30.53
N ILE A 21 7.09 2.20 30.41
CA ILE A 21 7.32 3.11 31.52
C ILE A 21 6.13 4.07 31.59
N GLU A 22 5.69 4.37 32.81
CA GLU A 22 4.74 5.44 33.06
C GLU A 22 5.52 6.73 33.35
N PHE A 23 5.08 7.86 32.80
CA PHE A 23 5.73 9.16 32.98
C PHE A 23 4.72 10.21 33.42
N GLU A 24 5.17 11.34 33.97
CA GLU A 24 4.30 12.46 34.36
C GLU A 24 4.72 13.74 33.63
N PRO A 25 4.01 14.17 32.57
CA PRO A 25 4.29 15.46 31.97
C PRO A 25 3.47 16.58 32.65
N SER A 26 4.09 17.75 32.78
CA SER A 26 3.52 18.95 33.44
C SER A 26 2.28 19.55 32.75
N ALA A 27 1.98 19.16 31.51
CA ALA A 27 0.85 19.65 30.72
C ALA A 27 0.04 18.52 30.06
N TYR A 28 -0.27 17.47 30.84
CA TYR A 28 -0.92 16.28 30.30
C TYR A 28 -2.40 16.47 29.96
N LYS A 29 -2.79 16.16 28.71
CA LYS A 29 -4.20 15.96 28.34
C LYS A 29 -4.57 14.48 28.49
N SER A 30 -5.60 14.19 29.27
CA SER A 30 -6.11 12.83 29.54
C SER A 30 -6.82 12.17 28.36
N ALA A 31 -7.23 12.97 27.37
CA ALA A 31 -7.83 12.51 26.13
C ALA A 31 -7.09 13.08 24.92
N ARG A 32 -7.15 12.36 23.80
CA ARG A 32 -6.62 12.79 22.50
C ARG A 32 -7.58 12.47 21.39
N GLU A 33 -7.52 13.25 20.32
CA GLU A 33 -8.24 12.97 19.08
C GLU A 33 -7.43 12.00 18.21
N VAL A 34 -8.12 10.95 17.74
CA VAL A 34 -7.62 9.99 16.76
C VAL A 34 -8.50 10.12 15.53
N ILE A 35 -7.86 10.31 14.39
CA ILE A 35 -8.56 10.46 13.12
C ILE A 35 -8.53 9.11 12.41
N VAL A 36 -9.72 8.64 12.05
CA VAL A 36 -9.88 7.49 11.17
C VAL A 36 -10.35 8.03 9.84
N THR A 37 -9.63 7.68 8.79
CA THR A 37 -9.95 8.12 7.43
C THR A 37 -10.03 6.93 6.50
N ASP A 38 -11.00 6.97 5.61
CA ASP A 38 -10.98 6.23 4.36
C ASP A 38 -11.02 7.22 3.18
N TYR A 39 -11.29 6.71 1.97
CA TYR A 39 -11.27 7.50 0.75
C TYR A 39 -12.33 8.61 0.71
N TYR A 40 -13.47 8.43 1.35
CA TYR A 40 -14.60 9.38 1.33
C TYR A 40 -14.95 9.95 2.69
N ARG A 41 -14.55 9.27 3.77
CA ARG A 41 -14.98 9.56 5.13
C ARG A 41 -13.79 9.90 6.00
N ARG A 42 -14.04 10.89 6.84
CA ARG A 42 -13.17 11.28 7.94
C ARG A 42 -14.01 11.27 9.20
N SER A 43 -13.56 10.52 10.21
CA SER A 43 -14.15 10.53 11.55
C SER A 43 -13.09 10.84 12.59
N ILE A 44 -13.53 11.48 13.67
CA ILE A 44 -12.71 11.81 14.82
C ILE A 44 -13.22 10.98 16.00
N LEU A 45 -12.31 10.26 16.64
CA LEU A 45 -12.55 9.48 17.84
C LEU A 45 -11.78 10.15 18.98
N VAL A 46 -12.48 10.49 20.06
CA VAL A 46 -11.83 10.93 21.30
C VAL A 46 -11.50 9.69 22.11
N VAL A 47 -10.23 9.46 22.38
CA VAL A 47 -9.75 8.27 23.11
C VAL A 47 -8.93 8.67 24.32
N PRO A 48 -8.86 7.81 25.36
CA PRO A 48 -7.92 8.01 26.45
C PRO A 48 -6.51 8.16 25.90
N ASN A 49 -5.80 9.19 26.36
CA ASN A 49 -4.37 9.24 26.24
C ASN A 49 -3.83 8.66 27.54
N ARG A 50 -2.95 7.65 27.48
CA ARG A 50 -2.22 7.13 28.65
C ARG A 50 -0.79 7.67 28.67
N ARG A 51 -0.23 7.89 29.86
CA ARG A 51 1.14 8.41 30.02
C ARG A 51 2.19 7.30 29.92
N LEU A 52 2.07 6.50 28.87
CA LEU A 52 2.90 5.31 28.69
C LEU A 52 3.89 5.55 27.56
N ALA A 53 5.11 5.06 27.72
CA ALA A 53 6.12 4.99 26.67
C ALA A 53 6.73 3.59 26.67
N LEU A 54 7.24 3.15 25.52
CA LEU A 54 8.09 1.95 25.46
C LEU A 54 9.42 2.24 26.15
N ASP A 55 9.95 1.30 26.93
CA ASP A 55 11.29 1.43 27.51
C ASP A 55 12.32 1.52 26.37
N PRO A 56 13.07 2.64 26.22
CA PRO A 56 14.05 2.81 25.15
C PRO A 56 15.15 1.74 25.13
N ARG A 57 15.42 1.11 26.28
CA ARG A 57 16.44 0.05 26.41
C ARG A 57 15.96 -1.30 25.90
N ASN A 58 14.65 -1.46 25.74
CA ASN A 58 13.98 -2.71 25.38
C ASN A 58 12.94 -2.48 24.27
N LEU A 59 13.29 -1.65 23.28
CA LEU A 59 12.44 -1.45 22.10
C LEU A 59 12.37 -2.75 21.28
N PRO A 60 11.19 -3.08 20.73
CA PRO A 60 11.09 -4.21 19.81
C PRO A 60 11.88 -3.94 18.52
N SER A 61 12.34 -5.01 17.87
CA SER A 61 12.91 -4.86 16.53
C SER A 61 11.82 -4.53 15.52
N VAL A 62 12.20 -3.94 14.37
CA VAL A 62 11.23 -3.69 13.30
C VAL A 62 10.65 -4.99 12.75
N GLU A 63 11.43 -6.08 12.72
CA GLU A 63 10.93 -7.40 12.29
C GLU A 63 9.88 -7.96 13.24
N ASP A 64 10.04 -7.81 14.56
CA ASP A 64 9.02 -8.24 15.52
C ASP A 64 7.70 -7.50 15.27
N VAL A 65 7.78 -6.20 14.98
CA VAL A 65 6.61 -5.38 14.68
C VAL A 65 5.96 -5.81 13.36
N ILE A 66 6.76 -6.03 12.30
CA ILE A 66 6.28 -6.50 11.00
C ILE A 66 5.60 -7.86 11.14
N GLN A 67 6.23 -8.80 11.83
CA GLN A 67 5.69 -10.15 12.01
C GLN A 67 4.33 -10.10 12.71
N ILE A 68 4.22 -9.37 13.83
CA ILE A 68 2.97 -9.25 14.57
C ILE A 68 1.91 -8.50 13.77
N PHE A 69 2.30 -7.48 13.00
CA PHE A 69 1.39 -6.76 12.11
C PHE A 69 0.82 -7.68 11.02
N SER A 70 1.67 -8.47 10.36
CA SER A 70 1.28 -9.43 9.32
C SER A 70 0.40 -10.56 9.86
N LEU A 71 0.61 -11.00 11.10
CA LEU A 71 -0.24 -12.01 11.76
C LEU A 71 -1.58 -11.43 12.24
N SER A 72 -1.59 -10.18 12.71
CA SER A 72 -2.78 -9.52 13.27
C SER A 72 -3.75 -8.99 12.22
N ARG A 73 -3.33 -8.94 10.95
CA ARG A 73 -4.14 -8.44 9.83
C ARG A 73 -4.13 -9.45 8.69
N GLU A 74 -5.30 -9.76 8.14
CA GLU A 74 -5.39 -10.05 6.70
C GLU A 74 -4.84 -8.81 6.00
N GLY A 75 -3.78 -9.02 5.21
CA GLY A 75 -2.85 -8.01 4.70
C GLY A 75 -3.48 -6.64 4.44
N THR A 76 -2.79 -5.59 4.91
CA THR A 76 -2.96 -4.19 4.48
C THR A 76 -4.30 -3.91 3.81
N ARG A 77 -5.39 -3.92 4.59
CA ARG A 77 -6.73 -3.65 4.05
C ARG A 77 -6.62 -2.50 3.05
N PRO A 78 -7.03 -2.72 1.79
CA PRO A 78 -7.17 -1.62 0.86
C PRO A 78 -8.00 -0.53 1.51
N SER A 79 -7.68 0.71 1.18
CA SER A 79 -8.55 1.82 1.56
C SER A 79 -9.98 1.50 1.10
N LEU A 80 -10.98 1.75 1.96
CA LEU A 80 -12.37 1.71 1.50
C LEU A 80 -12.51 2.82 0.46
N GLY A 81 -12.83 2.46 -0.77
CA GLY A 81 -12.86 3.41 -1.88
C GLY A 81 -12.81 2.73 -3.25
N PRO A 82 -12.77 3.53 -4.34
CA PRO A 82 -12.79 3.04 -5.71
C PRO A 82 -11.64 2.10 -6.05
N PHE A 83 -10.47 2.31 -5.47
CA PHE A 83 -9.27 1.50 -5.72
C PHE A 83 -9.28 0.15 -5.00
N SER A 84 -10.21 -0.07 -4.07
CA SER A 84 -10.12 -1.17 -3.10
C SER A 84 -10.08 -2.57 -3.74
N GLY A 85 -10.97 -2.85 -4.69
CA GLY A 85 -11.03 -4.16 -5.36
C GLY A 85 -9.76 -4.45 -6.16
N LEU A 86 -9.35 -3.48 -6.97
CA LEU A 86 -8.13 -3.58 -7.77
C LEU A 86 -6.87 -3.72 -6.90
N GLN A 87 -6.75 -2.94 -5.82
CA GLN A 87 -5.63 -3.05 -4.88
C GLN A 87 -5.54 -4.45 -4.26
N LYS A 88 -6.68 -5.09 -3.90
CA LYS A 88 -6.69 -6.49 -3.44
C LYS A 88 -6.20 -7.45 -4.51
N ALA A 89 -6.68 -7.30 -5.74
CA ALA A 89 -6.32 -8.21 -6.82
C ALA A 89 -4.82 -8.13 -7.14
N VAL A 90 -4.28 -6.91 -7.22
CA VAL A 90 -2.83 -6.69 -7.42
C VAL A 90 -2.03 -7.23 -6.25
N GLN A 91 -2.45 -6.96 -5.01
CA GLN A 91 -1.77 -7.47 -3.82
C GLN A 91 -1.69 -9.00 -3.81
N LYS A 92 -2.83 -9.69 -4.01
CA LYS A 92 -2.86 -11.16 -4.05
C LYS A 92 -1.98 -11.73 -5.16
N PHE A 93 -1.99 -11.08 -6.33
CA PHE A 93 -1.12 -11.47 -7.43
C PHE A 93 0.36 -11.34 -7.05
N VAL A 94 0.78 -10.20 -6.50
CA VAL A 94 2.18 -9.95 -6.12
C VAL A 94 2.64 -10.89 -5.01
N GLU A 95 1.81 -11.10 -3.99
CA GLU A 95 2.09 -12.06 -2.89
C GLU A 95 2.26 -13.48 -3.44
N SER A 96 1.29 -13.95 -4.23
CA SER A 96 1.36 -15.28 -4.87
C SER A 96 2.59 -15.42 -5.77
N TYR A 97 2.93 -14.37 -6.53
CA TYR A 97 4.12 -14.35 -7.39
C TYR A 97 5.41 -14.50 -6.58
N CYS A 98 5.50 -13.82 -5.44
CA CYS A 98 6.66 -13.91 -4.54
C CYS A 98 6.76 -15.25 -3.82
N ASP A 99 5.63 -15.91 -3.54
CA ASP A 99 5.62 -17.22 -2.87
C ASP A 99 6.00 -18.38 -3.81
N ARG A 100 6.06 -18.15 -5.13
CA ARG A 100 6.52 -19.16 -6.11
C ARG A 100 8.05 -19.34 -6.07
N ARG A 101 8.57 -20.12 -7.01
CA ARG A 101 9.99 -20.51 -7.11
C ARG A 101 10.94 -19.30 -6.99
N SER A 102 12.15 -19.55 -6.52
CA SER A 102 13.15 -18.50 -6.24
C SER A 102 13.65 -17.78 -7.48
N ASP A 103 13.48 -18.35 -8.67
CA ASP A 103 13.97 -17.88 -9.96
C ASP A 103 12.95 -17.04 -10.74
N MET A 104 11.77 -16.75 -10.17
CA MET A 104 10.80 -15.86 -10.80
C MET A 104 11.44 -14.48 -11.09
N PRO A 105 11.31 -13.96 -12.32
CA PRO A 105 11.92 -12.69 -12.68
C PRO A 105 11.46 -11.54 -11.77
N MET A 106 12.38 -10.66 -11.39
CA MET A 106 12.06 -9.47 -10.57
C MET A 106 11.38 -9.77 -9.22
N LYS A 107 11.45 -11.01 -8.74
CA LYS A 107 10.89 -11.42 -7.44
C LYS A 107 11.42 -10.56 -6.28
N SER A 108 12.69 -10.15 -6.34
CA SER A 108 13.29 -9.25 -5.33
C SER A 108 12.60 -7.88 -5.29
N LEU A 109 12.33 -7.28 -6.46
CA LEU A 109 11.59 -6.02 -6.55
C LEU A 109 10.17 -6.18 -6.00
N LEU A 110 9.48 -7.24 -6.40
CA LEU A 110 8.12 -7.53 -5.94
C LEU A 110 8.05 -7.82 -4.43
N SER A 111 9.07 -8.47 -3.88
CA SER A 111 9.20 -8.68 -2.43
C SER A 111 9.41 -7.35 -1.69
N SER A 112 10.27 -6.48 -2.23
CA SER A 112 10.55 -5.15 -1.67
C SER A 112 9.32 -4.24 -1.71
N ILE A 113 8.52 -4.24 -2.78
CA ILE A 113 7.30 -3.42 -2.85
C ILE A 113 6.20 -3.96 -1.91
N THR A 114 6.05 -5.27 -1.73
CA THR A 114 5.16 -5.85 -0.71
C THR A 114 5.59 -5.42 0.69
N ARG A 115 6.90 -5.48 0.98
CA ARG A 115 7.45 -5.00 2.25
C ARG A 115 7.20 -3.51 2.43
N LEU A 116 7.36 -2.69 1.39
CA LEU A 116 7.08 -1.26 1.44
C LEU A 116 5.60 -0.99 1.75
N GLN A 117 4.68 -1.72 1.11
CA GLN A 117 3.24 -1.62 1.35
C GLN A 117 2.89 -1.92 2.82
N LEU A 118 3.49 -2.97 3.40
CA LEU A 118 3.33 -3.32 4.82
C LEU A 118 3.80 -2.19 5.73
N LEU A 119 5.01 -1.65 5.49
CA LEU A 119 5.60 -0.56 6.27
C LEU A 119 4.76 0.72 6.24
N PHE A 120 4.25 1.11 5.07
CA PHE A 120 3.29 2.22 4.97
C PHE A 120 2.00 1.94 5.72
N GLY A 121 1.49 0.71 5.68
CA GLY A 121 0.35 0.27 6.47
C GLY A 121 0.59 0.45 7.98
N MET A 122 1.75 0.03 8.46
CA MET A 122 2.17 0.15 9.86
C MET A 122 2.34 1.61 10.29
N TYR A 123 2.96 2.44 9.46
CA TYR A 123 3.17 3.86 9.73
C TYR A 123 1.85 4.59 10.05
N ARG A 124 0.78 4.24 9.33
CA ARG A 124 -0.54 4.88 9.44
C ARG A 124 -1.36 4.37 10.62
N ILE A 125 -1.07 3.18 11.15
CA ILE A 125 -1.86 2.53 12.19
C ILE A 125 -1.45 2.98 13.60
N ILE A 126 -2.44 2.99 14.48
CA ILE A 126 -2.25 3.15 15.92
C ILE A 126 -2.42 1.76 16.54
N PRO A 127 -1.39 1.19 17.20
CA PRO A 127 -1.53 -0.09 17.86
C PRO A 127 -2.49 0.02 19.05
N CYS A 128 -3.10 -1.10 19.42
CA CYS A 128 -3.83 -1.28 20.66
C CYS A 128 -2.88 -1.86 21.73
N THR A 129 -3.18 -1.57 22.98
CA THR A 129 -2.53 -2.11 24.18
C THR A 129 -3.52 -2.93 24.99
N ILE A 130 -3.08 -4.08 25.48
CA ILE A 130 -3.81 -4.89 26.47
C ILE A 130 -2.91 -5.23 27.65
N GLY A 131 -3.53 -5.40 28.82
CA GLY A 131 -2.84 -5.85 30.04
C GLY A 131 -2.43 -7.32 29.94
N THR A 132 -3.33 -8.17 29.47
CA THR A 132 -3.13 -9.62 29.31
C THR A 132 -3.71 -10.12 27.98
N PRO A 133 -3.15 -11.18 27.36
CA PRO A 133 -3.61 -11.70 26.07
C PRO A 133 -5.06 -12.23 26.07
N GLU A 134 -5.58 -12.61 27.23
CA GLU A 134 -6.95 -13.11 27.42
C GLU A 134 -7.99 -11.99 27.44
N SER A 135 -7.57 -10.73 27.44
CA SER A 135 -8.49 -9.59 27.43
C SER A 135 -9.10 -9.36 26.04
N ASP A 136 -10.42 -9.17 26.02
CA ASP A 136 -11.16 -8.79 24.81
C ASP A 136 -11.24 -7.27 24.58
N GLU A 137 -10.89 -6.48 25.58
CA GLU A 137 -10.97 -5.02 25.56
C GLU A 137 -9.57 -4.39 25.48
N GLY A 138 -9.15 -4.05 24.26
CA GLY A 138 -7.93 -3.29 24.02
C GLY A 138 -8.17 -1.79 23.97
N GLU A 139 -7.29 -1.02 24.61
CA GLU A 139 -7.24 0.44 24.46
C GLU A 139 -6.29 0.82 23.32
N LEU A 140 -6.48 1.97 22.67
CA LEU A 140 -5.46 2.49 21.77
C LEU A 140 -4.20 2.85 22.56
N ALA A 141 -3.03 2.51 22.02
CA ALA A 141 -1.75 2.84 22.61
C ALA A 141 -1.61 4.36 22.83
N SER A 142 -0.74 4.77 23.75
CA SER A 142 -0.46 6.19 23.95
C SER A 142 0.11 6.85 22.68
N PHE A 143 0.02 8.18 22.64
CA PHE A 143 0.70 8.95 21.59
C PHE A 143 2.21 8.63 21.53
N THR A 144 2.89 8.61 22.67
CA THR A 144 4.34 8.41 22.75
C THR A 144 4.76 7.02 22.25
N MET A 145 4.03 5.97 22.66
CA MET A 145 4.29 4.61 22.17
C MET A 145 4.07 4.51 20.66
N THR A 146 2.99 5.12 20.16
CA THR A 146 2.71 5.18 18.72
C THR A 146 3.84 5.88 17.97
N ALA A 147 4.35 7.00 18.49
CA ALA A 147 5.47 7.72 17.89
C ALA A 147 6.77 6.90 17.89
N GLN A 148 7.08 6.19 18.98
CA GLN A 148 8.25 5.31 19.06
C GLN A 148 8.18 4.17 18.03
N ILE A 149 7.03 3.52 17.87
CA ILE A 149 6.83 2.49 16.83
C ILE A 149 6.97 3.12 15.44
N ARG A 150 6.34 4.27 15.17
CA ARG A 150 6.46 4.95 13.88
C ARG A 150 7.92 5.28 13.53
N LEU A 151 8.73 5.73 14.49
CA LEU A 151 10.15 6.02 14.25
C LEU A 151 10.94 4.78 13.83
N LEU A 152 10.68 3.61 14.44
CA LEU A 152 11.27 2.34 14.03
C LEU A 152 10.89 1.99 12.59
N VAL A 153 9.61 2.13 12.26
CA VAL A 153 9.06 1.86 10.92
C VAL A 153 9.61 2.82 9.87
N CYS A 154 9.71 4.12 10.17
CA CYS A 154 10.20 5.14 9.23
C CYS A 154 11.63 4.87 8.77
N LYS A 155 12.51 4.38 9.67
CA LYS A 155 13.89 4.05 9.31
C LYS A 155 13.93 2.94 8.26
N GLU A 156 13.13 1.90 8.45
CA GLU A 156 13.04 0.78 7.53
C GLU A 156 12.32 1.17 6.23
N LEU A 157 11.24 1.94 6.33
CA LEU A 157 10.49 2.46 5.18
C LEU A 157 11.41 3.21 4.22
N ARG A 158 12.25 4.13 4.73
CA ARG A 158 13.22 4.86 3.90
C ARG A 158 14.21 3.95 3.18
N SER A 159 14.68 2.90 3.86
CA SER A 159 15.61 1.92 3.27
C SER A 159 14.96 1.17 2.12
N VAL A 160 13.77 0.59 2.35
CA VAL A 160 13.03 -0.20 1.36
C VAL A 160 12.54 0.67 0.20
N GLU A 161 12.05 1.87 0.49
CA GLU A 161 11.64 2.86 -0.52
C GLU A 161 12.80 3.20 -1.46
N THR A 162 13.98 3.46 -0.90
CA THR A 162 15.19 3.71 -1.70
C THR A 162 15.53 2.51 -2.58
N GLN A 163 15.46 1.29 -2.06
CA GLN A 163 15.72 0.07 -2.83
C GLN A 163 14.74 -0.11 -4.00
N VAL A 164 13.45 0.13 -3.77
CA VAL A 164 12.41 0.02 -4.81
C VAL A 164 12.64 1.06 -5.91
N PHE A 165 12.87 2.33 -5.54
CA PHE A 165 13.10 3.37 -6.54
C PHE A 165 14.43 3.19 -7.29
N SER A 166 15.50 2.80 -6.62
CA SER A 166 16.77 2.49 -7.31
C SER A 166 16.63 1.33 -8.28
N ALA A 167 15.85 0.30 -7.93
CA ALA A 167 15.57 -0.80 -8.85
C ALA A 167 14.73 -0.35 -10.05
N LEU A 168 13.73 0.52 -9.84
CA LEU A 168 12.95 1.11 -10.94
C LEU A 168 13.79 2.03 -11.84
N ASP A 169 14.64 2.88 -11.26
CA ASP A 169 15.54 3.76 -12.01
C ASP A 169 16.49 2.94 -12.89
N ASN A 170 17.11 1.88 -12.35
CA ASN A 170 17.98 1.01 -13.13
C ASN A 170 17.23 0.39 -14.32
N LEU A 171 15.99 -0.05 -14.11
CA LEU A 171 15.17 -0.60 -15.20
C LEU A 171 14.84 0.44 -16.26
N VAL A 172 14.61 1.70 -15.86
CA VAL A 172 14.26 2.79 -16.77
C VAL A 172 15.45 3.27 -17.59
N TYR A 173 16.65 3.29 -17.02
CA TYR A 173 17.85 3.86 -17.64
C TYR A 173 18.82 2.83 -18.24
N ASP A 174 18.77 1.55 -17.85
CA ASP A 174 19.55 0.52 -18.53
C ASP A 174 19.03 0.31 -19.97
N GLN A 175 19.94 0.21 -20.93
CA GLN A 175 19.65 0.10 -22.38
C GLN A 175 18.82 -1.14 -22.79
N VAL A 176 18.48 -2.00 -21.83
CA VAL A 176 17.60 -3.16 -22.02
C VAL A 176 16.16 -2.66 -21.88
N ASN A 177 15.55 -2.29 -23.01
CA ASN A 177 14.14 -1.88 -23.14
C ASN A 177 13.26 -2.40 -21.99
N ILE A 178 12.82 -1.47 -21.14
CA ILE A 178 11.90 -1.72 -20.02
C ILE A 178 10.82 -2.70 -20.46
N GLY A 179 10.69 -3.82 -19.75
CA GLY A 179 9.50 -4.65 -19.84
C GLY A 179 9.35 -5.50 -21.10
N ARG A 180 10.43 -5.91 -21.78
CA ARG A 180 10.32 -7.11 -22.64
C ARG A 180 10.33 -8.41 -21.85
N GLU A 181 11.23 -8.52 -20.87
CA GLU A 181 11.41 -9.78 -20.13
C GLU A 181 10.39 -9.98 -18.99
N ASN A 182 9.90 -8.89 -18.36
CA ASN A 182 8.84 -9.01 -17.36
C ASN A 182 7.97 -7.75 -17.23
N PRO A 183 7.19 -7.39 -18.28
CA PRO A 183 6.32 -6.20 -18.26
C PRO A 183 5.30 -6.23 -17.12
N LEU A 184 4.91 -7.42 -16.67
CA LEU A 184 3.89 -7.60 -15.65
C LEU A 184 4.39 -7.31 -14.23
N ALA A 185 5.62 -7.72 -13.89
CA ALA A 185 6.21 -7.42 -12.59
C ALA A 185 6.44 -5.90 -12.40
N VAL A 186 6.97 -5.23 -13.43
CA VAL A 186 7.13 -3.75 -13.43
C VAL A 186 5.78 -3.06 -13.26
N TRP A 187 4.78 -3.52 -14.01
CA TRP A 187 3.42 -2.98 -13.95
C TRP A 187 2.81 -3.15 -12.56
N ALA A 188 2.92 -4.34 -11.96
CA ALA A 188 2.41 -4.60 -10.62
C ALA A 188 3.11 -3.75 -9.56
N CYS A 189 4.43 -3.55 -9.70
CA CYS A 189 5.20 -2.65 -8.83
C CYS A 189 4.70 -1.20 -8.92
N LEU A 190 4.54 -0.66 -10.13
CA LEU A 190 4.07 0.72 -10.33
C LEU A 190 2.65 0.94 -9.82
N TRP A 191 1.74 -0.01 -10.07
CA TRP A 191 0.38 0.06 -9.51
C TRP A 191 0.38 -0.02 -7.98
N THR A 192 1.21 -0.87 -7.40
CA THR A 192 1.33 -0.96 -5.94
C THR A 192 1.86 0.36 -5.36
N LEU A 193 2.84 1.00 -5.99
CA LEU A 193 3.30 2.35 -5.61
C LEU A 193 2.19 3.39 -5.73
N LEU A 194 1.42 3.39 -6.82
CA LEU A 194 0.28 4.28 -7.01
C LEU A 194 -0.74 4.12 -5.86
N PHE A 195 -1.07 2.88 -5.46
CA PHE A 195 -1.95 2.64 -4.31
C PHE A 195 -1.34 3.12 -2.99
N ILE A 196 -0.05 2.84 -2.75
CA ILE A 196 0.66 3.28 -1.53
C ILE A 196 0.58 4.80 -1.39
N TYR A 197 0.98 5.55 -2.41
CA TYR A 197 1.00 7.01 -2.34
C TYR A 197 -0.39 7.62 -2.41
N LYS A 198 -1.35 7.00 -3.11
CA LYS A 198 -2.75 7.42 -3.05
C LYS A 198 -3.30 7.32 -1.63
N ASP A 199 -3.14 6.17 -0.99
CA ASP A 199 -3.61 6.00 0.38
C ASP A 199 -2.85 6.88 1.37
N HIS A 200 -1.55 7.10 1.13
CA HIS A 200 -0.73 7.97 1.97
C HIS A 200 -1.12 9.44 1.80
N MET A 201 -1.47 9.88 0.58
CA MET A 201 -2.02 11.20 0.31
C MET A 201 -3.34 11.41 1.07
N ILE A 202 -4.28 10.45 1.00
CA ILE A 202 -5.53 10.47 1.78
C ILE A 202 -5.25 10.57 3.28
N TYR A 203 -4.32 9.75 3.78
CA TYR A 203 -3.90 9.78 5.18
C TYR A 203 -3.39 11.18 5.57
N THR A 204 -2.46 11.75 4.80
CA THR A 204 -1.89 13.08 5.09
C THR A 204 -2.87 14.22 4.87
N ARG A 205 -3.91 14.06 4.05
CA ARG A 205 -4.99 15.05 3.96
C ARG A 205 -5.80 15.12 5.26
N SER A 206 -6.01 13.95 5.87
CA SER A 206 -6.94 13.78 6.97
C SER A 206 -6.33 13.97 8.34
N THR A 207 -5.02 13.75 8.51
CA THR A 207 -4.31 14.01 9.76
C THR A 207 -4.44 15.49 10.15
N LEU A 208 -4.75 15.80 11.41
CA LEU A 208 -4.87 17.19 11.86
C LEU A 208 -3.47 17.82 12.02
N PRO A 209 -3.38 19.16 11.96
CA PRO A 209 -2.22 19.92 12.41
C PRO A 209 -1.83 19.66 13.87
N GLU A 210 -2.59 18.94 14.69
CA GLU A 210 -2.19 18.68 16.08
C GLU A 210 -0.92 17.82 16.22
N TYR A 211 -0.55 17.07 15.18
CA TYR A 211 0.73 16.35 15.11
C TYR A 211 1.84 17.19 14.48
N ASP A 212 1.50 18.33 13.87
CA ASP A 212 2.42 19.20 13.16
C ASP A 212 2.51 20.56 13.85
N ILE A 213 3.74 20.95 14.17
CA ILE A 213 4.04 22.21 14.84
C ILE A 213 3.49 23.43 14.04
N SER A 214 3.17 23.26 12.76
CA SER A 214 2.62 24.29 11.88
C SER A 214 1.70 23.72 10.79
N PRO A 215 0.53 24.35 10.51
CA PRO A 215 -0.30 24.07 9.32
C PRO A 215 0.47 24.12 8.00
N MET A 216 1.56 24.89 7.94
CA MET A 216 2.42 24.98 6.76
C MET A 216 3.16 23.66 6.50
N ILE A 217 3.69 23.02 7.55
CA ILE A 217 4.39 21.72 7.44
C ILE A 217 3.42 20.65 6.95
N HIS A 218 2.20 20.67 7.47
CA HIS A 218 1.14 19.75 7.06
C HIS A 218 0.81 19.89 5.56
N ALA A 219 0.60 21.13 5.09
CA ALA A 219 0.34 21.42 3.69
C ALA A 219 1.50 20.98 2.78
N SER A 220 2.76 21.23 3.19
CA SER A 220 3.94 20.81 2.42
C SER A 220 4.05 19.28 2.30
N ARG A 221 3.71 18.52 3.35
CA ARG A 221 3.70 17.04 3.29
C ARG A 221 2.65 16.52 2.33
N PHE A 222 1.44 17.07 2.38
CA PHE A 222 0.39 16.70 1.44
C PHE A 222 0.79 17.00 -0.01
N GLN A 223 1.36 18.19 -0.26
CA GLN A 223 1.84 18.58 -1.60
C GLN A 223 2.97 17.66 -2.10
N LEU A 224 3.91 17.27 -1.22
CA LEU A 224 4.97 16.34 -1.58
C LEU A 224 4.40 14.96 -1.96
N ASN A 225 3.44 14.45 -1.18
CA ASN A 225 2.77 13.18 -1.49
C ASN A 225 2.00 13.23 -2.81
N GLN A 226 1.29 14.32 -3.07
CA GLN A 226 0.61 14.55 -4.33
C GLN A 226 1.60 14.61 -5.50
N HIS A 227 2.75 15.26 -5.31
CA HIS A 227 3.81 15.32 -6.31
C HIS A 227 4.38 13.93 -6.64
N LEU A 228 4.65 13.10 -5.63
CA LEU A 228 5.12 11.72 -5.83
C LEU A 228 4.08 10.87 -6.57
N TYR A 229 2.81 10.95 -6.18
CA TYR A 229 1.71 10.25 -6.87
C TYR A 229 1.57 10.68 -8.34
N ASN A 230 1.65 11.99 -8.62
CA ASN A 230 1.59 12.52 -9.98
C ASN A 230 2.82 12.14 -10.82
N THR A 231 4.01 12.08 -10.20
CA THR A 231 5.25 11.66 -10.86
C THR A 231 5.15 10.19 -11.27
N LEU A 232 4.71 9.31 -10.35
CA LEU A 232 4.46 7.90 -10.67
C LEU A 232 3.40 7.72 -11.76
N THR A 233 2.35 8.52 -11.72
CA THR A 233 1.31 8.53 -12.78
C THR A 233 1.91 8.85 -14.14
N SER A 234 2.81 9.84 -14.18
CA SER A 234 3.47 10.28 -15.42
C SER A 234 4.46 9.25 -15.93
N VAL A 235 5.25 8.64 -15.04
CA VAL A 235 6.15 7.52 -15.36
C VAL A 235 5.37 6.35 -15.95
N TYR A 236 4.30 5.92 -15.28
CA TYR A 236 3.44 4.84 -15.79
C TYR A 236 2.91 5.16 -17.19
N ALA A 237 2.37 6.36 -17.37
CA ALA A 237 1.79 6.78 -18.63
C ALA A 237 2.83 6.84 -19.76
N ALA A 238 4.07 7.25 -19.46
CA ALA A 238 5.17 7.23 -20.42
C ALA A 238 5.56 5.81 -20.83
N LEU A 239 5.66 4.89 -19.86
CA LEU A 239 6.06 3.49 -20.10
C LEU A 239 5.01 2.68 -20.85
N TYR A 240 3.72 2.91 -20.55
CA TYR A 240 2.62 2.13 -21.10
C TYR A 240 1.72 2.95 -22.04
N ASN A 241 2.30 3.95 -22.74
CA ASN A 241 1.55 4.83 -23.64
C ASN A 241 0.89 4.07 -24.81
N SER A 242 1.55 3.03 -25.32
CA SER A 242 1.22 2.34 -26.57
C SER A 242 0.81 0.88 -26.35
N THR A 243 1.18 0.31 -25.20
CA THR A 243 0.86 -1.06 -24.81
C THR A 243 0.63 -1.12 -23.31
N SER A 244 -0.35 -1.90 -22.86
CA SER A 244 -0.58 -2.20 -21.44
C SER A 244 -0.50 -3.70 -21.21
N PRO A 245 0.15 -4.19 -20.14
CA PRO A 245 0.18 -5.61 -19.79
C PRO A 245 -1.22 -6.22 -19.66
N LEU A 246 -2.24 -5.42 -19.35
CA LEU A 246 -3.63 -5.87 -19.31
C LEU A 246 -4.18 -6.28 -20.69
N THR A 247 -3.56 -5.86 -21.78
CA THR A 247 -3.92 -6.28 -23.14
C THR A 247 -3.29 -7.61 -23.55
N LEU A 248 -2.39 -8.17 -22.74
CA LEU A 248 -1.75 -9.45 -23.01
C LEU A 248 -2.77 -10.60 -22.95
N ASP A 249 -2.67 -11.52 -23.91
CA ASP A 249 -3.48 -12.73 -23.97
C ASP A 249 -2.71 -13.89 -23.32
N TRP A 250 -3.09 -14.23 -22.10
CA TRP A 250 -2.48 -15.30 -21.29
C TRP A 250 -2.64 -16.69 -21.92
N ARG A 251 -3.53 -16.86 -22.91
CA ARG A 251 -3.69 -18.11 -23.65
C ARG A 251 -2.56 -18.37 -24.63
N THR A 252 -1.75 -17.35 -24.93
CA THR A 252 -0.57 -17.52 -25.77
C THR A 252 0.57 -18.12 -24.96
N GLU A 253 1.37 -18.97 -25.60
CA GLU A 253 2.49 -19.67 -24.95
C GLU A 253 3.50 -18.70 -24.33
N GLU A 254 3.77 -17.60 -25.04
CA GLU A 254 4.67 -16.54 -24.59
C GLU A 254 4.22 -15.95 -23.24
N ILE A 255 2.96 -15.56 -23.12
CA ILE A 255 2.46 -14.91 -21.90
C ILE A 255 2.22 -15.91 -20.77
N SER A 256 1.77 -17.12 -21.09
CA SER A 256 1.67 -18.20 -20.10
C SER A 256 3.04 -18.52 -19.49
N SER A 257 4.10 -18.50 -20.30
CA SER A 257 5.47 -18.72 -19.81
C SER A 257 5.96 -17.64 -18.83
N LEU A 258 5.55 -16.37 -19.00
CA LEU A 258 5.86 -15.29 -18.07
C LEU A 258 5.25 -15.50 -16.67
N LEU A 259 4.20 -16.32 -16.59
CA LEU A 259 3.50 -16.71 -15.37
C LEU A 259 3.86 -18.13 -14.93
N ASP A 260 4.96 -18.70 -15.45
CA ASP A 260 5.41 -20.08 -15.19
C ASP A 260 4.34 -21.15 -15.49
N ARG A 261 3.37 -20.82 -16.36
CA ARG A 261 2.17 -21.61 -16.64
C ARG A 261 1.40 -21.99 -15.36
N ASP A 262 1.54 -21.21 -14.30
CA ASP A 262 0.89 -21.45 -13.02
C ASP A 262 -0.59 -21.05 -13.12
N PRO A 263 -1.53 -21.99 -12.92
CA PRO A 263 -2.95 -21.73 -13.11
C PRO A 263 -3.49 -20.72 -12.10
N GLU A 264 -2.90 -20.62 -10.91
CA GLU A 264 -3.32 -19.68 -9.89
C GLU A 264 -2.83 -18.26 -10.19
N LEU A 265 -1.60 -18.09 -10.68
CA LEU A 265 -1.11 -16.78 -11.16
C LEU A 265 -1.91 -16.29 -12.37
N ILE A 266 -2.24 -17.19 -13.30
CA ILE A 266 -3.12 -16.86 -14.44
C ILE A 266 -4.50 -16.42 -13.94
N ARG A 267 -5.08 -17.14 -12.98
CA ARG A 267 -6.37 -16.80 -12.36
C ARG A 267 -6.31 -15.43 -11.69
N LEU A 268 -5.30 -15.17 -10.86
CA LEU A 268 -5.10 -13.89 -10.18
C LEU A 268 -4.87 -12.73 -11.16
N PHE A 269 -4.16 -12.98 -12.27
CA PHE A 269 -4.03 -12.00 -13.34
C PHE A 269 -5.37 -11.71 -14.03
N CYS A 270 -6.24 -12.71 -14.20
CA CYS A 270 -7.59 -12.50 -14.71
C CYS A 270 -8.48 -11.73 -13.71
N ASP A 271 -8.31 -11.96 -12.41
CA ASP A 271 -8.97 -11.17 -11.36
C ASP A 271 -8.58 -9.70 -11.47
N ILE A 272 -7.30 -9.38 -11.70
CA ILE A 272 -6.84 -7.99 -11.95
C ILE A 272 -7.56 -7.38 -13.14
N LYS A 273 -7.66 -8.10 -14.27
CA LYS A 273 -8.34 -7.59 -15.48
C LYS A 273 -9.83 -7.32 -15.20
N THR A 274 -10.46 -8.17 -14.40
CA THR A 274 -11.86 -8.01 -13.97
C THR A 274 -12.03 -6.78 -13.08
N GLU A 275 -11.18 -6.63 -12.06
CA GLU A 275 -11.23 -5.48 -11.16
C GLU A 275 -10.90 -4.17 -11.88
N MET A 276 -10.03 -4.20 -12.88
CA MET A 276 -9.75 -3.01 -13.69
C MET A 276 -10.98 -2.56 -14.50
N PHE A 277 -11.74 -3.52 -15.04
CA PHE A 277 -13.00 -3.20 -15.71
C PHE A 277 -13.98 -2.50 -14.76
N TRP A 278 -14.15 -3.02 -13.54
CA TRP A 278 -15.01 -2.39 -12.53
C TRP A 278 -14.49 -1.03 -12.07
N PHE A 279 -13.18 -0.90 -11.90
CA PHE A 279 -12.54 0.37 -11.56
C PHE A 279 -12.83 1.45 -12.63
N TYR A 280 -12.76 1.10 -13.91
CA TYR A 280 -13.10 2.01 -15.00
C TYR A 280 -14.57 2.41 -15.03
N ALA A 281 -15.48 1.52 -14.62
CA ALA A 281 -16.90 1.83 -14.51
C ALA A 281 -17.21 2.88 -13.43
N ILE A 282 -16.36 3.00 -12.41
CA ILE A 282 -16.55 3.94 -11.29
C ILE A 282 -15.59 5.13 -11.32
N LYS A 283 -14.88 5.36 -12.42
CA LYS A 283 -13.87 6.43 -12.55
C LYS A 283 -14.38 7.84 -12.23
N ASP A 284 -15.68 8.08 -12.39
CA ASP A 284 -16.31 9.37 -12.12
C ASP A 284 -16.41 9.65 -10.61
N SER A 285 -16.25 8.63 -9.77
CA SER A 285 -16.23 8.74 -8.31
C SER A 285 -14.87 9.09 -7.72
N LEU A 286 -13.78 9.11 -8.51
CA LEU A 286 -12.46 9.44 -7.98
C LEU A 286 -12.36 10.93 -7.63
N LEU A 287 -11.44 11.26 -6.70
CA LEU A 287 -11.30 12.60 -6.14
C LEU A 287 -10.69 13.56 -7.16
N GLU A 288 -10.74 14.86 -6.86
CA GLU A 288 -10.15 15.91 -7.70
C GLU A 288 -8.64 15.72 -7.86
N GLU A 289 -7.96 15.24 -6.81
CA GLU A 289 -6.53 14.95 -6.85
C GLU A 289 -6.16 13.83 -7.84
N ASP A 290 -7.13 13.04 -8.30
CA ASP A 290 -6.92 11.97 -9.29
C ASP A 290 -7.05 12.46 -10.74
N THR A 291 -7.20 13.77 -10.98
CA THR A 291 -7.40 14.32 -12.34
C THR A 291 -6.30 13.91 -13.31
N LEU A 292 -5.03 13.98 -12.90
CA LEU A 292 -3.90 13.57 -13.74
C LEU A 292 -3.92 12.04 -14.00
N PHE A 293 -4.25 11.26 -12.98
CA PHE A 293 -4.39 9.81 -13.09
C PHE A 293 -5.52 9.43 -14.06
N LYS A 294 -6.67 10.10 -13.99
CA LYS A 294 -7.78 9.91 -14.93
C LYS A 294 -7.33 10.18 -16.38
N SER A 295 -6.70 11.32 -16.62
CA SER A 295 -6.35 11.76 -17.98
C SER A 295 -5.22 10.94 -18.60
N LEU A 296 -4.18 10.61 -17.83
CA LEU A 296 -3.01 9.92 -18.35
C LEU A 296 -3.14 8.40 -18.38
N ILE A 297 -3.81 7.81 -17.38
CA ILE A 297 -3.89 6.34 -17.24
C ILE A 297 -5.25 5.84 -17.72
N ILE A 298 -6.34 6.23 -17.06
CA ILE A 298 -7.67 5.65 -17.34
C ILE A 298 -8.09 5.89 -18.79
N GLU A 299 -7.98 7.13 -19.27
CA GLU A 299 -8.36 7.46 -20.64
C GLU A 299 -7.47 6.78 -21.68
N ASN A 300 -6.16 6.67 -21.42
CA ASN A 300 -5.23 6.03 -22.33
C ASN A 300 -5.50 4.52 -22.42
N GLU A 301 -5.59 3.83 -21.29
CA GLU A 301 -5.89 2.40 -21.27
C GLU A 301 -7.25 2.08 -21.89
N SER A 302 -8.26 2.92 -21.62
CA SER A 302 -9.57 2.79 -22.27
C SER A 302 -9.49 2.93 -23.80
N LYS A 303 -8.57 3.75 -24.33
CA LYS A 303 -8.31 3.85 -25.79
C LYS A 303 -7.61 2.59 -26.29
N LEU A 304 -6.58 2.11 -25.59
CA LEU A 304 -5.83 0.90 -25.96
C LEU A 304 -6.72 -0.35 -25.98
N ILE A 305 -7.55 -0.55 -24.96
CA ILE A 305 -8.49 -1.67 -24.88
C ILE A 305 -9.48 -1.64 -26.04
N ARG A 306 -10.07 -0.47 -26.35
CA ARG A 306 -10.99 -0.31 -27.49
C ARG A 306 -10.30 -0.61 -28.83
N ALA A 307 -9.07 -0.15 -29.01
CA ALA A 307 -8.28 -0.45 -30.20
C ALA A 307 -8.00 -1.97 -30.33
N HIS A 308 -7.67 -2.63 -29.23
CA HIS A 308 -7.42 -4.06 -29.19
C HIS A 308 -8.68 -4.88 -29.51
N ILE A 309 -9.83 -4.54 -28.91
CA ILE A 309 -11.13 -5.17 -29.23
C ILE A 309 -11.47 -5.01 -30.71
N LYS A 310 -11.26 -3.81 -31.28
CA LYS A 310 -11.50 -3.55 -32.71
C LYS A 310 -10.58 -4.40 -33.59
N ALA A 311 -9.33 -4.60 -33.20
CA ALA A 311 -8.38 -5.45 -33.92
C ALA A 311 -8.76 -6.93 -33.83
N ALA A 312 -9.19 -7.41 -32.66
CA ALA A 312 -9.63 -8.79 -32.47
C ALA A 312 -10.87 -9.12 -33.32
N LYS A 313 -11.87 -8.22 -33.37
CA LYS A 313 -13.05 -8.36 -34.24
C LYS A 313 -12.69 -8.45 -35.72
N ARG A 314 -11.74 -7.62 -36.18
CA ARG A 314 -11.25 -7.67 -37.57
C ARG A 314 -10.55 -8.99 -37.91
N LYS A 315 -9.97 -9.66 -36.93
CA LYS A 315 -9.31 -10.97 -37.07
C LYS A 315 -10.27 -12.16 -36.88
N GLY A 316 -11.55 -11.92 -36.59
CA GLY A 316 -12.54 -12.98 -36.36
C GLY A 316 -12.34 -13.77 -35.06
N ILE A 317 -11.61 -13.20 -34.09
CA ILE A 317 -11.36 -13.82 -32.77
C ILE A 317 -12.53 -13.56 -31.81
N LEU A 318 -13.22 -12.42 -31.98
CA LEU A 318 -14.41 -11.96 -31.26
C LEU A 318 -15.52 -11.61 -32.26
#